data_AF-A0A351SIY6-F1
#
_entry.id   AF-A0A351SIY6-F1
#
_cell.length_a   1.000
_cell.length_b   1.000
_cell.length_c   1.000
_cell.angle_alpha   90.00
_cell.angle_beta   90.00
_cell.angle_gamma   90.00
#
_symmetry.space_group_name_H-M   'P 1'
#
loop_
_entity.id
_entity.type
_entity.pdbx_description
1 polymer ?
#
loop_
_entity_poly.entity_id
_entity_poly.type
_entity_poly.pdbx_seq_one_letter_code
_entity_poly.pdbx_strand_id
1 'polypeptide(L)'
;IGMVFQHFSLFEALTVAENIALSLDGAYNLAALSEKIAAVSASYGLKVDPKRWVHELSVGERQRVEIVRCLLQTPQLLVMDEPTSVLTPQ
;
A
#
# COMPACT_ATOMS: atom_id res chain seq x y z
N ILE A 1 15.09 5.77 0.37
CA ILE A 1 14.93 4.53 1.17
C ILE A 1 13.47 4.51 1.61
N GLY A 2 12.74 3.42 1.41
CA GLY A 2 11.36 3.24 1.87
C GLY A 2 11.32 2.30 3.07
N MET A 3 10.39 2.53 3.99
CA MET A 3 10.22 1.71 5.20
C MET A 3 8.77 1.28 5.35
N VAL A 4 8.55 0.01 5.67
CA VAL A 4 7.24 -0.56 5.99
C VAL A 4 7.27 -1.00 7.46
N PHE A 5 6.37 -0.46 8.27
CA PHE A 5 6.30 -0.70 9.72
C PHE A 5 5.28 -1.78 10.08
N GLN A 6 5.45 -2.38 11.27
CA GLN A 6 4.50 -3.33 11.86
C GLN A 6 3.15 -2.69 12.21
N HIS A 7 3.15 -1.42 12.63
CA HIS A 7 1.94 -0.63 12.85
C HIS A 7 1.56 0.11 11.55
N PHE A 8 0.46 -0.31 10.92
CA PHE A 8 -0.01 0.31 9.69
C PHE A 8 -0.36 1.78 9.90
N SER A 9 0.19 2.65 9.06
CA SER A 9 -0.15 4.07 9.02
C SER A 9 -1.21 4.32 7.96
N LEU A 10 -2.34 3.61 8.06
CA LEU A 10 -3.48 3.73 7.15
C LEU A 10 -4.70 4.30 7.87
N PHE A 11 -5.36 5.25 7.22
CA PHE A 11 -6.62 5.82 7.66
C PHE A 11 -7.78 4.92 7.25
N GLU A 12 -8.49 4.37 8.25
CA GLU A 12 -9.56 3.39 8.03
C GLU A 12 -10.75 3.97 7.26
N ALA A 13 -11.02 5.27 7.42
CA ALA A 13 -12.12 5.99 6.79
C ALA A 13 -11.84 6.42 5.33
N LEU A 14 -10.75 5.93 4.72
CA LEU A 14 -10.35 6.26 3.36
C LEU A 14 -10.14 4.99 2.54
N THR A 15 -10.26 5.11 1.23
CA THR A 15 -9.92 4.07 0.27
C THR A 15 -8.41 3.85 0.19
N VAL A 16 -7.99 2.75 -0.43
CA VAL A 16 -6.57 2.47 -0.70
C VAL A 16 -5.93 3.59 -1.52
N ALA A 17 -6.60 4.06 -2.58
CA ALA A 17 -6.08 5.14 -3.42
C ALA A 17 -5.89 6.45 -2.65
N GLU A 18 -6.85 6.83 -1.81
CA GLU A 18 -6.78 8.04 -0.99
C GLU A 18 -5.67 7.93 0.06
N ASN A 19 -5.53 6.78 0.72
CA ASN A 19 -4.43 6.53 1.67
C ASN A 19 -3.05 6.67 1.03
N ILE A 20 -2.88 6.11 -0.17
CA ILE A 20 -1.62 6.21 -0.91
C ILE A 20 -1.38 7.65 -1.34
N ALA A 21 -2.41 8.36 -1.82
CA ALA A 21 -2.30 9.75 -2.24
C ALA A 21 -1.77 10.67 -1.13
N LEU A 22 -2.20 10.45 0.14
CA LEU A 22 -1.72 11.22 1.29
C LEU A 22 -0.21 11.09 1.54
N SER A 23 0.43 10.04 1.02
CA SER A 23 1.85 9.76 1.22
C SER A 23 2.72 10.12 0.01
N LEU A 24 2.13 10.69 -1.05
CA LEU A 24 2.87 11.11 -2.23
C LEU A 24 2.97 12.64 -2.29
N ASP A 25 4.11 13.15 -2.75
CA ASP A 25 4.31 14.58 -2.88
C ASP A 25 3.56 15.15 -4.10
N GLY A 26 2.77 16.21 -3.88
CA GLY A 26 2.05 16.92 -4.93
C GLY A 26 0.60 16.47 -5.13
N ALA A 27 -0.08 17.12 -6.08
CA ALA A 27 -1.48 16.81 -6.39
C ALA A 27 -1.56 15.63 -7.36
N TYR A 28 -2.21 14.55 -6.94
CA TYR A 28 -2.49 13.39 -7.79
C TYR A 28 -3.95 13.38 -8.24
N ASN A 29 -4.17 13.07 -9.51
CA ASN A 29 -5.48 12.67 -9.99
C ASN A 29 -5.75 11.24 -9.47
N LEU A 30 -6.79 11.06 -8.64
CA LEU A 30 -7.12 9.78 -8.03
C LEU A 30 -7.41 8.66 -9.04
N ALA A 31 -7.97 8.99 -10.21
CA ALA A 31 -8.23 8.00 -11.25
C ALA A 31 -6.90 7.48 -11.85
N ALA A 32 -6.00 8.39 -12.22
CA ALA A 32 -4.68 8.04 -12.73
C ALA A 32 -3.82 7.31 -11.67
N LEU A 33 -3.93 7.73 -10.40
CA LEU A 33 -3.26 7.05 -9.30
C LEU A 33 -3.81 5.63 -9.11
N SER A 34 -5.13 5.43 -9.22
CA SER A 34 -5.75 4.11 -9.12
C SER A 34 -5.25 3.16 -10.21
N GLU A 35 -5.12 3.64 -11.44
CA GLU A 35 -4.53 2.85 -12.54
C GLU A 35 -3.06 2.50 -12.24
N LYS A 36 -2.29 3.45 -11.73
CA LYS A 36 -0.89 3.22 -11.34
C LYS A 36 -0.76 2.21 -10.20
N ILE A 37 -1.61 2.30 -9.18
CA ILE A 37 -1.67 1.34 -8.06
C ILE A 37 -1.99 -0.06 -8.62
N ALA A 38 -3.00 -0.18 -9.49
CA ALA A 38 -3.36 -1.46 -10.09
C ALA A 38 -2.21 -2.06 -10.93
N ALA A 39 -1.52 -1.23 -11.72
CA ALA A 39 -0.38 -1.67 -12.53
C ALA A 39 0.81 -2.14 -11.68
N VAL A 40 1.21 -1.35 -10.68
CA VAL A 40 2.33 -1.69 -9.79
C VAL A 40 2.00 -2.91 -8.92
N SER A 41 0.81 -2.94 -8.33
CA SER A 41 0.40 -4.10 -7.54
C SER A 41 0.38 -5.39 -8.36
N ALA A 42 -0.06 -5.34 -9.62
CA ALA A 42 -0.01 -6.48 -10.52
C ALA A 42 1.42 -6.91 -10.87
N SER A 43 2.31 -5.96 -11.19
CA SER A 43 3.70 -6.29 -11.60
C SER A 43 4.51 -6.96 -10.50
N TYR A 44 4.21 -6.67 -9.23
CA TYR A 44 4.88 -7.27 -8.08
C TYR A 44 4.09 -8.43 -7.43
N GLY A 45 2.93 -8.83 -8.00
CA GLY A 45 2.09 -9.87 -7.42
C GLY A 45 1.37 -9.48 -6.12
N LEU A 46 1.35 -8.19 -5.77
CA LEU A 46 0.80 -7.63 -4.55
C LEU A 46 -0.63 -7.11 -4.74
N LYS A 47 -1.54 -7.93 -5.28
CA LYS A 47 -2.90 -7.49 -5.65
C LYS A 47 -3.58 -6.68 -4.53
N VAL A 48 -3.92 -5.44 -4.86
CA VAL A 48 -4.70 -4.50 -4.05
C VAL A 48 -5.70 -3.78 -4.93
N ASP A 49 -6.91 -3.59 -4.41
CA ASP A 49 -7.96 -2.83 -5.07
C ASP A 49 -7.89 -1.36 -4.62
N PRO A 50 -7.58 -0.40 -5.51
CA PRO A 50 -7.50 1.02 -5.17
C PRO A 50 -8.81 1.60 -4.61
N LYS A 51 -9.96 1.02 -4.96
CA LYS A 51 -11.29 1.55 -4.62
C LYS A 51 -11.84 1.01 -3.31
N ARG A 52 -11.22 -0.02 -2.74
CA ARG A 52 -11.70 -0.65 -1.51
C ARG A 52 -11.34 0.20 -0.29
N TRP A 53 -12.23 0.22 0.70
CA TRP A 53 -12.00 0.94 1.96
C TRP A 53 -10.99 0.19 2.82
N VAL A 54 -10.10 0.93 3.50
CA VAL A 54 -9.06 0.31 4.33
C VAL A 54 -9.64 -0.51 5.48
N HIS A 55 -10.74 -0.07 6.09
CA HIS A 55 -11.38 -0.79 7.19
C HIS A 55 -11.85 -2.21 6.78
N GLU A 56 -12.12 -2.45 5.50
CA GLU A 56 -12.54 -3.75 4.99
C GLU A 56 -11.36 -4.71 4.79
N LEU A 57 -10.14 -4.21 4.73
CA LEU A 57 -8.94 -4.98 4.41
C LEU A 57 -8.53 -5.88 5.58
N SER A 58 -8.22 -7.14 5.26
CA SER A 58 -7.47 -8.02 6.15
C SER A 58 -6.09 -7.44 6.47
N VAL A 59 -5.48 -7.91 7.54
CA VAL A 59 -4.13 -7.49 7.95
C VAL A 59 -3.11 -7.68 6.82
N GLY A 60 -3.14 -8.84 6.13
CA GLY A 60 -2.25 -9.08 4.99
C GLY A 60 -2.54 -8.19 3.78
N GLU A 61 -3.81 -7.77 3.59
CA GLU A 61 -4.15 -6.77 2.56
C GLU A 61 -3.62 -5.38 2.92
N ARG A 62 -3.76 -4.95 4.18
CA ARG A 62 -3.19 -3.70 4.68
C ARG A 62 -1.67 -3.66 4.50
N GLN A 63 -0.99 -4.78 4.76
CA GLN A 63 0.44 -4.91 4.51
C GLN A 63 0.80 -4.75 3.02
N ARG A 64 0.04 -5.37 2.09
CA ARG A 64 0.27 -5.19 0.66
C ARG A 64 0.09 -3.74 0.22
N VAL A 65 -0.90 -3.03 0.79
CA VAL A 65 -1.11 -1.59 0.52
C VAL A 65 0.12 -0.77 0.91
N GLU A 66 0.69 -1.01 2.09
CA GLU A 66 1.89 -0.31 2.58
C GLU A 66 3.11 -0.58 1.68
N ILE A 67 3.30 -1.83 1.25
CA ILE A 67 4.39 -2.19 0.34
C ILE A 67 4.20 -1.46 -1.00
N VAL A 68 3.00 -1.51 -1.59
CA VAL A 68 2.70 -0.84 -2.86
C VAL A 68 2.88 0.67 -2.75
N ARG A 69 2.47 1.29 -1.64
CA ARG A 69 2.70 2.71 -1.35
C ARG A 69 4.18 3.07 -1.40
N CYS A 70 5.04 2.28 -0.74
CA CYS A 70 6.47 2.48 -0.82
C CYS A 70 7.01 2.28 -2.24
N LEU A 71 6.60 1.22 -2.94
CA LEU A 71 7.06 0.96 -4.32
C LEU A 71 6.70 2.09 -5.29
N LEU A 72 5.57 2.76 -5.09
CA LEU A 72 5.14 3.89 -5.92
C LEU A 72 6.06 5.13 -5.83
N GLN A 73 6.82 5.24 -4.73
CA GLN A 73 7.84 6.27 -4.53
C GLN A 73 9.22 5.88 -5.11
N THR A 74 9.31 4.73 -5.80
CA THR A 74 10.55 4.24 -6.44
C THR A 74 11.78 4.22 -5.51
N PRO A 75 11.71 3.58 -4.33
CA PRO A 75 12.82 3.57 -3.38
C PRO A 75 13.97 2.71 -3.90
N GLN A 76 15.21 3.18 -3.71
CA GLN A 76 16.42 2.39 -4.00
C GLN A 76 16.66 1.23 -3.03
N LEU A 77 16.04 1.29 -1.85
CA LEU A 77 16.13 0.29 -0.78
C LEU A 77 14.79 0.30 -0.03
N LEU A 78 14.18 -0.87 0.11
CA LEU A 78 12.98 -1.09 0.91
C LEU A 78 13.36 -1.88 2.17
N VAL A 79 13.08 -1.32 3.34
CA VAL A 79 13.27 -1.96 4.63
C VAL A 79 11.90 -2.37 5.16
N MET A 80 11.77 -3.63 5.58
CA MET A 80 10.54 -4.15 6.15
C MET A 80 10.84 -4.62 7.57
N ASP A 81 10.11 -4.07 8.54
CA ASP A 81 10.22 -4.47 9.94
C ASP A 81 9.26 -5.62 10.25
N GLU A 82 9.81 -6.78 10.64
CA GLU A 82 9.10 -8.04 10.90
C GLU A 82 7.93 -8.39 9.94
N PRO A 83 8.17 -8.46 8.60
CA PRO A 83 7.10 -8.59 7.61
C PRO A 83 6.32 -9.91 7.68
N THR A 84 6.83 -10.91 8.40
CA THR A 84 6.22 -12.24 8.51
C THR A 84 5.38 -12.43 9.78
N SER A 85 5.45 -11.51 10.75
CA SER A 85 4.74 -11.65 12.05
C SER A 85 3.22 -11.65 11.91
N VAL A 86 2.71 -11.00 10.85
CA VAL A 86 1.29 -10.87 10.53
C VAL A 86 0.77 -11.90 9.52
N LEU A 87 1.67 -12.77 9.02
CA LEU A 87 1.31 -13.90 8.17
C LEU A 87 1.25 -15.15 9.05
N THR A 88 0.06 -15.53 9.52
CA THR A 88 -0.14 -16.83 10.15
C THR A 88 0.25 -17.94 9.16
N PRO A 89 1.02 -18.97 9.58
CA PRO A 89 1.32 -20.11 8.71
C PRO A 89 0.02 -20.82 8.33
N GLN A 90 -0.10 -21.21 7.06
CA GLN A 90 -1.18 -22.06 6.56
C GLN A 90 -1.06 -23.48 7.11
#